data_AF-A0A3T7S5C2-F1
#
_entry.id   AF-A0A3T7S5C2-F1
#
_cell.length_a   1.000
_cell.length_b   1.000
_cell.length_c   1.000
_cell.angle_alpha   90.00
_cell.angle_beta   90.00
_cell.angle_gamma   90.00
#
_symmetry.space_group_name_H-M   'P 1'
#
loop_
_entity.id
_entity.type
_entity.pdbx_description
1 polymer ?
#
loop_
_entity_poly.entity_id
_entity_poly.type
_entity_poly.pdbx_seq_one_letter_code
_entity_poly.pdbx_strand_id
1 'polypeptide(L)'
;MLMNFRISALLITGALFTLSFPIFSEAREGATLEQLTHQAAIHWVSVQQLETALTDKKPVNVGFDIDDTLLYSSPAFFYGKNKFSPDSMNFLKNKMFWNELSSKGWDEFSVPKQSGRELIEMHLRHGDNIYFITGRPAPEGAKEDLTEIIQRDFSIPVEKLNKVIYAGTSRNAKVGYIRKNHITVFYGDSDSDILDARKAGATGIRVLRPLLSTNTPFPVNGSLGEEVVANSQY
;
A
#
# COMPACT_ATOMS: atom_id res chain seq x y z
N MET A 1 9.05 17.26 -105.72
CA MET A 1 7.74 17.41 -105.05
C MET A 1 7.99 17.19 -103.56
N LEU A 2 8.18 18.29 -102.81
CA LEU A 2 8.52 18.26 -101.38
C LEU A 2 7.33 17.72 -100.59
N MET A 3 7.56 16.70 -99.77
CA MET A 3 6.58 16.20 -98.80
C MET A 3 7.16 16.39 -97.40
N ASN A 4 6.60 17.36 -96.70
CA ASN A 4 6.99 17.80 -95.37
C ASN A 4 6.73 16.69 -94.33
N PHE A 5 7.78 16.11 -93.76
CA PHE A 5 7.67 15.31 -92.55
C PHE A 5 7.60 16.23 -91.32
N ARG A 6 6.42 16.31 -90.71
CA ARG A 6 6.25 16.95 -89.40
C ARG A 6 6.75 15.99 -88.33
N ILE A 7 7.82 16.38 -87.65
CA ILE A 7 8.32 15.70 -86.44
C ILE A 7 7.44 16.15 -85.28
N SER A 8 6.57 15.26 -84.80
CA SER A 8 5.86 15.45 -83.53
C SER A 8 6.80 15.04 -82.40
N ALA A 9 7.39 16.02 -81.71
CA ALA A 9 8.15 15.78 -80.48
C ALA A 9 7.16 15.50 -79.35
N LEU A 10 7.13 14.25 -78.88
CA LEU A 10 6.36 13.86 -77.71
C LEU A 10 7.12 14.28 -76.45
N LEU A 11 6.66 15.33 -75.78
CA LEU A 11 7.13 15.72 -74.46
C LEU A 11 6.69 14.65 -73.43
N ILE A 12 7.62 13.81 -72.99
CA ILE A 12 7.41 12.93 -71.84
C ILE A 12 7.67 13.76 -70.59
N THR A 13 6.62 14.37 -70.05
CA THR A 13 6.63 14.92 -68.69
C THR A 13 6.69 13.75 -67.69
N GLY A 14 7.77 13.69 -66.93
CA GLY A 14 8.05 12.62 -65.99
C GLY A 14 7.04 12.55 -64.84
N ALA A 15 6.78 11.33 -64.38
CA ALA A 15 6.35 11.07 -63.02
C ALA A 15 7.44 10.21 -62.37
N LEU A 16 8.35 10.86 -61.63
CA LEU A 16 9.15 10.15 -60.64
C LEU A 16 8.16 9.69 -59.56
N PHE A 17 7.72 8.43 -59.64
CA PHE A 17 7.06 7.78 -58.53
C PHE A 17 8.11 7.61 -57.43
N THR A 18 8.14 8.53 -56.47
CA THR A 18 8.76 8.25 -55.18
C THR A 18 7.91 7.17 -54.52
N LEU A 19 8.36 5.93 -54.57
CA LEU A 19 7.84 4.87 -53.71
C LEU A 19 8.19 5.27 -52.28
N SER A 20 7.29 6.01 -51.63
CA SER A 20 7.30 6.18 -50.19
C SER A 20 6.95 4.83 -49.60
N PHE A 21 7.97 4.00 -49.35
CA PHE A 21 7.78 2.86 -48.45
C PHE A 21 7.32 3.44 -47.12
N PRO A 22 6.19 3.00 -46.55
CA PRO A 22 5.90 3.32 -45.17
C PRO A 22 7.09 2.81 -44.37
N ILE A 23 7.83 3.73 -43.74
CA ILE A 23 8.73 3.34 -42.65
C ILE A 23 7.77 2.82 -41.59
N PHE A 24 7.56 1.51 -41.59
CA PHE A 24 7.05 0.83 -40.42
C PHE A 24 8.10 1.07 -39.35
N SER A 25 7.87 2.08 -38.53
CA SER A 25 8.43 2.10 -37.19
C SER A 25 7.83 0.88 -36.50
N GLU A 26 8.49 -0.27 -36.61
CA GLU A 26 8.22 -1.35 -35.68
C GLU A 26 8.35 -0.75 -34.29
N ALA A 27 7.24 -0.72 -33.55
CA ALA A 27 7.27 -0.35 -32.15
C ALA A 27 8.29 -1.27 -31.48
N ARG A 28 9.44 -0.74 -31.10
CA ARG A 28 10.46 -1.49 -30.37
C ARG A 28 10.01 -1.56 -28.92
N GLU A 29 9.15 -2.51 -28.63
CA GLU A 29 8.81 -2.88 -27.27
C GLU A 29 10.01 -3.58 -26.62
N GLY A 30 10.41 -3.15 -25.43
CA GLY A 30 11.59 -3.65 -24.73
C GLY A 30 12.11 -2.65 -23.69
N ALA A 31 13.14 -3.04 -22.94
CA ALA A 31 13.78 -2.19 -21.95
C ALA A 31 15.31 -2.20 -22.13
N THR A 32 15.95 -1.06 -21.87
CA THR A 32 17.41 -0.97 -21.79
C THR A 32 17.90 -1.67 -20.52
N LEU A 33 19.18 -2.04 -20.48
CA LEU A 33 19.80 -2.54 -19.24
C LEU A 33 19.60 -1.54 -18.09
N GLU A 34 19.76 -0.24 -18.37
CA GLU A 34 19.53 0.84 -17.40
C GLU A 34 18.11 0.80 -16.82
N GLN A 35 17.08 0.62 -17.66
CA GLN A 35 15.69 0.52 -17.20
C GLN A 35 15.43 -0.75 -16.38
N LEU A 36 16.07 -1.87 -16.74
CA LEU A 36 15.94 -3.15 -16.02
C LEU A 36 16.70 -3.15 -14.67
N THR A 37 17.78 -2.39 -14.57
CA THR A 37 18.62 -2.32 -13.36
C THR A 37 18.35 -1.07 -12.51
N HIS A 38 17.47 -0.17 -12.95
CA HIS A 38 17.12 1.00 -12.18
C HIS A 38 16.49 0.59 -10.84
N GLN A 39 17.09 1.03 -9.75
CA GLN A 39 16.56 0.85 -8.41
C GLN A 39 16.37 2.21 -7.76
N ALA A 40 15.16 2.45 -7.26
CA ALA A 40 14.91 3.61 -6.42
C ALA A 40 15.77 3.51 -5.15
N ALA A 41 16.28 4.65 -4.68
CA ALA A 41 17.08 4.74 -3.46
C ALA A 41 16.18 4.57 -2.22
N ILE A 42 15.80 3.32 -1.94
CA ILE A 42 14.95 2.92 -0.82
C ILE A 42 15.79 2.15 0.19
N HIS A 43 15.62 2.44 1.47
CA HIS A 43 16.24 1.68 2.55
C HIS A 43 15.45 0.39 2.80
N TRP A 44 15.70 -0.62 1.97
CA TRP A 44 15.06 -1.93 2.12
C TRP A 44 15.61 -2.70 3.33
N VAL A 45 14.69 -3.29 4.10
CA VAL A 45 15.01 -4.19 5.23
C VAL A 45 14.19 -5.48 5.13
N SER A 46 14.74 -6.59 5.60
CA SER A 46 14.01 -7.84 5.83
C SER A 46 13.56 -7.96 7.28
N VAL A 47 12.55 -8.79 7.56
CA VAL A 47 12.15 -9.12 8.94
C VAL A 47 13.33 -9.69 9.73
N GLN A 48 14.18 -10.50 9.10
CA GLN A 48 15.38 -11.04 9.75
C GLN A 48 16.40 -9.95 10.14
N GLN A 49 16.57 -8.92 9.32
CA GLN A 49 17.43 -7.77 9.66
C GLN A 49 16.86 -6.99 10.84
N LEU A 50 15.53 -6.81 10.89
CA LEU A 50 14.86 -6.19 12.03
C LEU A 50 15.02 -7.03 13.30
N GLU A 51 14.85 -8.35 13.24
CA GLU A 51 15.07 -9.27 14.36
C GLU A 51 16.51 -9.20 14.88
N THR A 52 17.48 -9.18 13.96
CA THR A 52 18.90 -9.01 14.30
C THR A 52 19.14 -7.67 14.99
N ALA A 53 18.52 -6.60 14.53
CA ALA A 53 18.63 -5.28 15.15
C ALA A 53 18.00 -5.21 16.56
N LEU A 54 17.15 -6.16 16.93
CA LEU A 54 16.59 -6.30 18.28
C LEU A 54 17.42 -7.20 19.20
N THR A 55 18.42 -7.92 18.68
CA THR A 55 19.26 -8.81 19.49
C THR A 55 19.90 -8.05 20.66
N ASP A 56 19.87 -8.64 21.85
CA ASP A 56 20.33 -8.09 23.12
C ASP A 56 19.60 -6.82 23.62
N LYS A 57 18.56 -6.36 22.91
CA LYS A 57 17.68 -5.29 23.41
C LYS A 57 16.66 -5.86 24.38
N LYS A 58 16.23 -5.02 25.32
CA LYS A 58 15.09 -5.35 26.18
C LYS A 58 13.80 -5.32 25.35
N PRO A 59 12.76 -6.06 25.76
CA PRO A 59 11.45 -5.93 25.15
C PRO A 59 10.98 -4.49 25.07
N VAL A 60 10.38 -4.15 23.94
CA VAL A 60 9.86 -2.82 23.61
C VAL A 60 8.36 -2.86 23.36
N ASN A 61 7.76 -1.68 23.23
CA ASN A 61 6.40 -1.54 22.76
C ASN A 61 6.43 -1.21 21.27
N VAL A 62 5.67 -1.97 20.47
CA VAL A 62 5.56 -1.79 19.02
C VAL A 62 4.12 -1.60 18.61
N GLY A 63 3.90 -0.82 17.56
CA GLY A 63 2.57 -0.54 17.03
C GLY A 63 2.44 -0.96 15.57
N PHE A 64 1.23 -1.37 15.21
CA PHE A 64 0.85 -1.70 13.84
C PHE A 64 -0.39 -0.89 13.44
N ASP A 65 -0.34 -0.28 12.27
CA ASP A 65 -1.56 -0.03 11.51
C ASP A 65 -2.22 -1.35 11.08
N ILE A 66 -3.48 -1.29 10.63
CA ILE A 66 -4.25 -2.49 10.28
C ILE A 66 -4.50 -2.60 8.79
N ASP A 67 -5.15 -1.59 8.19
CA ASP A 67 -5.67 -1.63 6.82
C ASP A 67 -4.52 -1.52 5.81
N ASP A 68 -4.36 -2.52 4.94
CA ASP A 68 -3.22 -2.71 4.03
C ASP A 68 -1.84 -2.85 4.70
N THR A 69 -1.76 -2.74 6.03
CA THR A 69 -0.56 -3.00 6.83
C THR A 69 -0.49 -4.45 7.30
N LEU A 70 -1.51 -4.89 8.06
CA LEU A 70 -1.69 -6.26 8.52
C LEU A 70 -2.73 -7.01 7.69
N LEU A 71 -3.83 -6.35 7.33
CA LEU A 71 -4.95 -6.96 6.63
C LEU A 71 -5.14 -6.29 5.27
N TYR A 72 -5.20 -7.08 4.20
CA TYR A 72 -5.80 -6.63 2.95
C TYR A 72 -7.31 -6.57 3.14
N SER A 73 -7.80 -5.39 3.56
CA SER A 73 -9.21 -5.17 3.96
C SER A 73 -10.06 -4.53 2.86
N SER A 74 -9.47 -4.27 1.68
CA SER A 74 -10.15 -3.69 0.53
C SER A 74 -11.49 -4.35 0.15
N PRO A 75 -11.71 -5.68 0.28
CA PRO A 75 -13.03 -6.27 0.01
C PRO A 75 -14.17 -5.61 0.81
N ALA A 76 -13.95 -5.34 2.09
CA ALA A 76 -14.94 -4.72 2.96
C ALA A 76 -15.20 -3.24 2.60
N PHE A 77 -14.14 -2.49 2.28
CA PHE A 77 -14.24 -1.10 1.83
C PHE A 77 -14.90 -0.98 0.45
N PHE A 78 -14.59 -1.89 -0.47
CA PHE A 78 -15.22 -1.96 -1.80
C PHE A 78 -16.72 -2.22 -1.68
N TYR A 79 -17.12 -3.20 -0.85
CA TYR A 79 -18.53 -3.46 -0.57
C TYR A 79 -19.21 -2.24 0.06
N GLY A 80 -18.58 -1.62 1.06
CA GLY A 80 -19.07 -0.40 1.70
C GLY A 80 -19.28 0.76 0.73
N LYS A 81 -18.32 1.01 -0.17
CA LYS A 81 -18.44 2.02 -1.22
C LYS A 81 -19.67 1.74 -2.10
N ASN A 82 -19.81 0.53 -2.63
CA ASN A 82 -20.94 0.18 -3.51
C ASN A 82 -22.29 0.28 -2.80
N LYS A 83 -22.34 -0.07 -1.51
CA LYS A 83 -23.57 -0.02 -0.73
C LYS A 83 -23.99 1.40 -0.33
N PHE A 84 -23.05 2.22 0.12
CA PHE A 84 -23.37 3.50 0.77
C PHE A 84 -23.09 4.74 -0.10
N SER A 85 -22.17 4.66 -1.07
CA SER A 85 -21.87 5.77 -1.98
C SER A 85 -21.15 5.28 -3.25
N PRO A 86 -21.84 4.60 -4.19
CA PRO A 86 -21.19 3.95 -5.34
C PRO A 86 -20.32 4.92 -6.17
N ASP A 87 -20.75 6.17 -6.28
CA ASP A 87 -20.11 7.19 -7.13
C ASP A 87 -19.18 8.15 -6.35
N SER A 88 -18.89 7.90 -5.07
CA SER A 88 -18.02 8.79 -4.28
C SER A 88 -17.34 8.09 -3.09
N MET A 89 -16.46 8.80 -2.39
CA MET A 89 -15.84 8.34 -1.15
C MET A 89 -16.62 8.76 0.11
N ASN A 90 -17.87 9.22 -0.03
CA ASN A 90 -18.67 9.72 1.08
C ASN A 90 -19.03 8.64 2.12
N PHE A 91 -18.99 7.36 1.76
CA PHE A 91 -19.15 6.25 2.70
C PHE A 91 -18.14 6.30 3.86
N LEU A 92 -16.92 6.83 3.65
CA LEU A 92 -15.92 7.00 4.71
C LEU A 92 -16.34 8.02 5.79
N LYS A 93 -17.34 8.86 5.52
CA LYS A 93 -17.95 9.78 6.50
C LYS A 93 -19.26 9.24 7.07
N ASN A 94 -19.72 8.08 6.60
CA ASN A 94 -21.00 7.50 6.99
C ASN A 94 -20.84 6.65 8.25
N LYS A 95 -21.51 7.03 9.34
CA LYS A 95 -21.49 6.29 10.61
C LYS A 95 -22.04 4.86 10.48
N MET A 96 -23.07 4.66 9.65
CA MET A 96 -23.61 3.31 9.44
C MET A 96 -22.61 2.40 8.74
N PHE A 97 -21.80 2.92 7.81
CA PHE A 97 -20.71 2.16 7.21
C PHE A 97 -19.73 1.66 8.28
N TRP A 98 -19.23 2.56 9.14
CA TRP A 98 -18.26 2.18 10.17
C TRP A 98 -18.83 1.22 11.22
N ASN A 99 -20.10 1.41 11.62
CA ASN A 99 -20.78 0.49 12.52
C ASN A 99 -20.97 -0.89 11.90
N GLU A 100 -21.39 -0.98 10.63
CA GLU A 100 -21.56 -2.26 9.94
C GLU A 100 -20.23 -2.96 9.67
N LEU A 101 -19.22 -2.22 9.20
CA LEU A 101 -17.86 -2.75 9.01
C LEU A 101 -17.36 -3.42 10.29
N SER A 102 -17.55 -2.76 11.44
CA SER A 102 -17.02 -3.22 12.72
C SER A 102 -17.83 -4.35 13.39
N SER A 103 -19.09 -4.59 12.99
CA SER A 103 -20.01 -5.47 13.73
C SER A 103 -20.77 -6.52 12.90
N LYS A 104 -20.65 -6.49 11.57
CA LYS A 104 -21.35 -7.43 10.67
C LYS A 104 -20.40 -8.44 10.02
N GLY A 105 -19.22 -8.67 10.61
CA GLY A 105 -18.24 -9.62 10.11
C GLY A 105 -17.67 -9.28 8.73
N TRP A 106 -17.63 -8.00 8.34
CA TRP A 106 -17.10 -7.63 7.02
C TRP A 106 -15.58 -7.82 6.93
N ASP A 107 -14.89 -7.68 8.05
CA ASP A 107 -13.46 -7.99 8.14
C ASP A 107 -13.15 -9.49 8.05
N GLU A 108 -14.14 -10.38 8.10
CA GLU A 108 -13.93 -11.81 7.80
C GLU A 108 -13.53 -12.06 6.34
N PHE A 109 -13.77 -11.08 5.46
CA PHE A 109 -13.32 -11.10 4.07
C PHE A 109 -11.95 -10.42 3.89
N SER A 110 -11.35 -9.91 4.95
CA SER A 110 -9.99 -9.36 4.92
C SER A 110 -8.99 -10.51 4.86
N VAL A 111 -7.91 -10.34 4.07
CA VAL A 111 -6.86 -11.35 3.95
C VAL A 111 -5.66 -10.95 4.81
N PRO A 112 -5.25 -11.74 5.81
CA PRO A 112 -4.09 -11.42 6.63
C PRO A 112 -2.80 -11.54 5.84
N LYS A 113 -1.98 -10.49 5.89
CA LYS A 113 -0.71 -10.41 5.17
C LYS A 113 0.34 -11.28 5.85
N GLN A 114 1.06 -12.05 5.05
CA GLN A 114 2.20 -12.86 5.48
C GLN A 114 3.28 -12.01 6.14
N SER A 115 3.57 -10.82 5.61
CA SER A 115 4.52 -9.90 6.25
C SER A 115 4.08 -9.47 7.66
N GLY A 116 2.77 -9.32 7.87
CA GLY A 116 2.20 -9.03 9.19
C GLY A 116 2.39 -10.18 10.17
N ARG A 117 2.20 -11.42 9.72
CA ARG A 117 2.48 -12.63 10.51
C ARG A 117 3.93 -12.69 10.95
N GLU A 118 4.86 -12.53 10.02
CA GLU A 118 6.29 -12.61 10.29
C GLU A 118 6.76 -11.53 11.29
N LEU A 119 6.28 -10.29 11.13
CA LEU A 119 6.58 -9.19 12.05
C LEU A 119 6.00 -9.43 13.45
N ILE A 120 4.74 -9.86 13.54
CA ILE A 120 4.09 -10.14 14.84
C ILE A 120 4.78 -11.31 15.54
N GLU A 121 5.05 -12.40 14.84
CA GLU A 121 5.75 -13.56 15.39
C GLU A 121 7.16 -13.20 15.88
N MET A 122 7.90 -12.40 15.12
CA MET A 122 9.20 -11.87 15.52
C MET A 122 9.10 -11.09 16.84
N HIS A 123 8.16 -10.15 16.94
CA HIS A 123 7.96 -9.36 18.16
C HIS A 123 7.48 -10.20 19.34
N LEU A 124 6.62 -11.20 19.12
CA LEU A 124 6.21 -12.14 20.16
C LEU A 124 7.38 -12.98 20.67
N ARG A 125 8.26 -13.48 19.79
CA ARG A 125 9.48 -14.22 20.17
C ARG A 125 10.46 -13.35 20.96
N HIS A 126 10.64 -12.10 20.56
CA HIS A 126 11.48 -11.13 21.27
C HIS A 126 10.89 -10.75 22.64
N GLY A 127 9.59 -10.93 22.84
CA GLY A 127 8.89 -10.65 24.09
C GLY A 127 8.24 -9.27 24.16
N ASP A 128 8.11 -8.59 23.02
CA ASP A 128 7.57 -7.24 22.91
C ASP A 128 6.08 -7.14 23.24
N ASN A 129 5.63 -5.93 23.56
CA ASN A 129 4.21 -5.61 23.69
C ASN A 129 3.70 -5.03 22.36
N ILE A 130 2.67 -5.66 21.80
CA ILE A 130 2.15 -5.33 20.46
C ILE A 130 0.84 -4.55 20.59
N TYR A 131 0.76 -3.41 19.92
CA TYR A 131 -0.42 -2.54 19.87
C TYR A 131 -0.95 -2.41 18.44
N PHE A 132 -2.26 -2.31 18.28
CA PHE A 132 -2.93 -2.12 16.98
C PHE A 132 -3.63 -0.78 16.97
N ILE A 133 -3.25 0.12 16.05
CA ILE A 133 -3.76 1.49 15.99
C ILE A 133 -4.21 1.80 14.56
N THR A 134 -5.53 1.88 14.36
CA THR A 134 -6.13 2.13 13.05
C THR A 134 -6.68 3.55 12.92
N GLY A 135 -6.68 4.06 11.69
CA GLY A 135 -7.37 5.30 11.33
C GLY A 135 -8.90 5.18 11.23
N ARG A 136 -9.46 3.97 11.41
CA ARG A 136 -10.91 3.78 11.47
C ARG A 136 -11.50 4.57 12.66
N PRO A 137 -12.65 5.25 12.50
CA PRO A 137 -13.45 5.75 13.62
C PRO A 137 -13.95 4.61 14.49
N ALA A 138 -14.04 4.84 15.80
CA ALA A 138 -14.61 3.86 16.72
C ALA A 138 -16.10 3.62 16.38
N PRO A 139 -16.59 2.36 16.40
CA PRO A 139 -18.00 2.09 16.24
C PRO A 139 -18.82 2.72 17.39
N GLU A 140 -19.93 3.39 17.04
CA GLU A 140 -20.85 3.97 18.02
C GLU A 140 -21.91 2.93 18.42
N GLY A 141 -21.76 2.35 19.62
CA GLY A 141 -22.76 1.43 20.19
C GLY A 141 -22.89 0.07 19.47
N ALA A 142 -21.97 -0.26 18.57
CA ALA A 142 -21.90 -1.54 17.90
C ALA A 142 -20.76 -2.40 18.47
N LYS A 143 -20.87 -3.73 18.27
CA LYS A 143 -19.76 -4.66 18.55
C LYS A 143 -18.56 -4.27 17.68
N GLU A 144 -17.37 -4.58 18.18
CA GLU A 144 -16.10 -4.41 17.48
C GLU A 144 -15.47 -5.79 17.30
N ASP A 145 -15.47 -6.30 16.07
CA ASP A 145 -15.03 -7.66 15.71
C ASP A 145 -13.53 -7.74 15.34
N LEU A 146 -12.90 -6.62 15.01
CA LEU A 146 -11.55 -6.56 14.44
C LEU A 146 -10.47 -7.01 15.44
N THR A 147 -10.63 -6.74 16.74
CA THR A 147 -9.73 -7.25 17.78
C THR A 147 -9.69 -8.78 17.79
N GLU A 148 -10.86 -9.43 17.69
CA GLU A 148 -10.98 -10.90 17.68
C GLU A 148 -10.40 -11.49 16.39
N ILE A 149 -10.68 -10.86 15.24
CA ILE A 149 -10.14 -11.25 13.94
C ILE A 149 -8.61 -11.16 13.92
N ILE A 150 -8.03 -10.06 14.40
CA ILE A 150 -6.57 -9.90 14.48
C ILE A 150 -5.96 -10.96 15.40
N GLN A 151 -6.57 -11.21 16.55
CA GLN A 151 -6.09 -12.25 17.45
C GLN A 151 -6.02 -13.61 16.76
N ARG A 152 -7.13 -14.03 16.13
CA ARG A 152 -7.25 -15.32 15.45
C ARG A 152 -6.27 -15.40 14.28
N ASP A 153 -6.31 -14.40 13.40
CA ASP A 153 -5.58 -14.45 12.14
C ASP A 153 -4.09 -14.45 12.39
N PHE A 154 -3.58 -13.70 13.37
CA PHE A 154 -2.14 -13.65 13.69
C PHE A 154 -1.74 -14.56 14.86
N SER A 155 -2.64 -15.44 15.32
CA SER A 155 -2.38 -16.41 16.40
C SER A 155 -1.78 -15.77 17.66
N ILE A 156 -2.28 -14.59 18.02
CA ILE A 156 -1.78 -13.82 19.17
C ILE A 156 -2.29 -14.47 20.47
N PRO A 157 -1.41 -14.80 21.43
CA PRO A 157 -1.83 -15.32 22.73
C PRO A 157 -2.79 -14.36 23.45
N VAL A 158 -3.83 -14.89 24.10
CA VAL A 158 -4.89 -14.10 24.75
C VAL A 158 -4.30 -13.10 25.75
N GLU A 159 -3.29 -13.51 26.51
CA GLU A 159 -2.61 -12.71 27.53
C GLU A 159 -1.69 -11.63 26.95
N LYS A 160 -1.38 -11.69 25.65
CA LYS A 160 -0.57 -10.73 24.91
C LYS A 160 -1.42 -9.78 24.05
N LEU A 161 -2.72 -10.04 23.92
CA LEU A 161 -3.60 -9.26 23.08
C LEU A 161 -3.94 -7.91 23.71
N ASN A 162 -3.51 -6.83 23.06
CA ASN A 162 -4.08 -5.50 23.29
C ASN A 162 -5.28 -5.27 22.37
N LYS A 163 -6.33 -4.63 22.89
CA LYS A 163 -7.50 -4.24 22.07
C LYS A 163 -7.10 -3.26 20.97
N VAL A 164 -7.77 -3.35 19.82
CA VAL A 164 -7.59 -2.40 18.73
C VAL A 164 -7.94 -0.98 19.19
N ILE A 165 -7.05 -0.04 18.86
CA ILE A 165 -7.21 1.38 19.14
C ILE A 165 -7.72 2.08 17.87
N TYR A 166 -8.93 2.62 17.96
CA TYR A 166 -9.57 3.40 16.89
C TYR A 166 -9.20 4.88 17.05
N ALA A 167 -8.17 5.31 16.32
CA ALA A 167 -7.66 6.68 16.41
C ALA A 167 -8.52 7.69 15.63
N GLY A 168 -9.28 7.21 14.64
CA GLY A 168 -10.06 8.04 13.73
C GLY A 168 -9.22 8.70 12.63
N THR A 169 -9.90 9.48 11.79
CA THR A 169 -9.37 9.96 10.49
C THR A 169 -8.69 11.33 10.56
N SER A 170 -8.59 11.92 11.74
CA SER A 170 -7.97 13.24 11.93
C SER A 170 -6.47 13.20 11.64
N ARG A 171 -5.92 14.32 11.16
CA ARG A 171 -4.47 14.46 10.98
C ARG A 171 -3.75 14.29 12.32
N ASN A 172 -2.72 13.46 12.36
CA ASN A 172 -1.97 13.10 13.58
C ASN A 172 -2.77 12.28 14.60
N ALA A 173 -3.83 11.58 14.18
CA ALA A 173 -4.70 10.83 15.07
C ALA A 173 -3.93 9.79 15.91
N LYS A 174 -2.87 9.16 15.36
CA LYS A 174 -2.17 8.08 16.04
C LYS A 174 -1.12 8.57 17.04
N VAL A 175 -0.61 9.80 16.88
CA VAL A 175 0.50 10.36 17.69
C VAL A 175 0.24 10.24 19.19
N GLY A 176 -0.96 10.61 19.65
CA GLY A 176 -1.31 10.56 21.07
C GLY A 176 -1.26 9.14 21.64
N TYR A 177 -1.74 8.16 20.87
CA TYR A 177 -1.74 6.76 21.26
C TYR A 177 -0.35 6.13 21.20
N ILE A 178 0.47 6.49 20.21
CA ILE A 178 1.87 6.04 20.11
C ILE A 178 2.65 6.49 21.34
N ARG A 179 2.54 7.78 21.72
CA ARG A 179 3.19 8.32 22.92
C ARG A 179 2.67 7.69 24.20
N LYS A 180 1.35 7.61 24.36
CA LYS A 180 0.70 7.07 25.58
C LYS A 180 1.15 5.63 25.86
N ASN A 181 1.31 4.83 24.82
CA ASN A 181 1.72 3.43 24.92
C ASN A 181 3.24 3.26 24.81
N HIS A 182 4.04 4.33 24.82
CA HIS A 182 5.49 4.28 24.73
C HIS A 182 6.01 3.45 23.55
N ILE A 183 5.28 3.48 22.43
CA ILE A 183 5.63 2.73 21.23
C ILE A 183 6.91 3.31 20.64
N THR A 184 7.90 2.45 20.39
CA THR A 184 9.22 2.83 19.89
C THR A 184 9.39 2.57 18.39
N VAL A 185 8.62 1.61 17.86
CA VAL A 185 8.56 1.27 16.43
C VAL A 185 7.09 1.18 16.02
N PHE A 186 6.73 1.80 14.90
CA PHE A 186 5.38 1.74 14.35
C PHE A 186 5.43 1.32 12.88
N TYR A 187 4.73 0.23 12.55
CA TYR A 187 4.60 -0.28 11.19
C TYR A 187 3.33 0.26 10.54
N GLY A 188 3.44 0.74 9.31
CA GLY A 188 2.28 1.16 8.54
C GLY A 188 2.57 1.31 7.07
N ASP A 189 1.51 1.23 6.27
CA ASP A 189 1.60 1.34 4.81
C ASP A 189 1.52 2.79 4.33
N SER A 190 0.94 3.69 5.11
CA SER A 190 0.62 5.07 4.71
C SER A 190 1.64 6.09 5.17
N ASP A 191 1.74 7.23 4.46
CA ASP A 191 2.67 8.31 4.85
C ASP A 191 2.30 8.88 6.22
N SER A 192 1.01 8.90 6.55
CA SER A 192 0.53 9.29 7.87
C SER A 192 1.07 8.40 8.98
N ASP A 193 1.24 7.10 8.75
CA ASP A 193 1.79 6.20 9.78
C ASP A 193 3.24 6.55 10.11
N ILE A 194 4.05 6.76 9.06
CA ILE A 194 5.46 7.12 9.22
C ILE A 194 5.61 8.51 9.86
N LEU A 195 4.79 9.48 9.43
CA LEU A 195 4.81 10.83 9.98
C LEU A 195 4.32 10.88 11.43
N ASP A 196 3.26 10.13 11.78
CA ASP A 196 2.74 10.06 13.13
C ASP A 196 3.74 9.38 14.08
N ALA A 197 4.39 8.30 13.63
CA ALA A 197 5.47 7.64 14.36
C ALA A 197 6.61 8.61 14.70
N ARG A 198 7.16 9.28 13.68
CA ARG A 198 8.24 10.26 13.85
C ARG A 198 7.84 11.40 14.77
N LYS A 199 6.63 11.94 14.58
CA LYS A 199 6.11 13.02 15.42
C LYS A 199 5.93 12.56 16.87
N ALA A 200 5.61 11.29 17.10
CA ALA A 200 5.53 10.71 18.42
C ALA A 200 6.90 10.41 19.06
N GLY A 201 8.00 10.45 18.30
CA GLY A 201 9.33 10.07 18.73
C GLY A 201 9.65 8.58 18.52
N ALA A 202 8.83 7.87 17.75
CA ALA A 202 9.03 6.49 17.36
C ALA A 202 9.67 6.39 15.97
N THR A 203 10.27 5.23 15.69
CA THR A 203 10.71 4.88 14.33
C THR A 203 9.51 4.40 13.53
N GLY A 204 9.22 5.04 12.39
CA GLY A 204 8.22 4.55 11.44
C GLY A 204 8.87 3.62 10.44
N ILE A 205 8.34 2.40 10.28
CA ILE A 205 8.79 1.42 9.29
C ILE A 205 7.65 1.16 8.31
N ARG A 206 7.94 1.27 7.02
CA ARG A 206 6.96 1.09 5.95
C ARG A 206 6.73 -0.39 5.67
N VAL A 207 5.47 -0.77 5.49
CA VAL A 207 5.10 -1.98 4.75
C VAL A 207 4.43 -1.60 3.43
N LEU A 208 4.53 -2.45 2.43
CA LEU A 208 3.98 -2.15 1.11
C LEU A 208 2.47 -2.38 1.11
N ARG A 209 1.72 -1.38 0.62
CA ARG A 209 0.29 -1.54 0.31
C ARG A 209 0.12 -2.59 -0.80
N PRO A 210 -0.78 -3.58 -0.66
CA PRO A 210 -1.06 -4.57 -1.70
C PRO A 210 -1.47 -3.91 -3.02
N LEU A 211 -0.97 -4.40 -4.16
CA LEU A 211 -1.28 -3.84 -5.49
C LEU A 211 -2.77 -3.86 -5.85
N LEU A 212 -3.55 -4.77 -5.25
CA LEU A 212 -4.99 -4.86 -5.46
C LEU A 212 -5.79 -3.95 -4.52
N SER A 213 -5.13 -3.17 -3.66
CA SER A 213 -5.81 -2.26 -2.76
C SER A 213 -6.66 -1.25 -3.53
N THR A 214 -7.87 -1.02 -3.01
CA THR A 214 -8.79 0.02 -3.48
C THR A 214 -8.44 1.40 -2.91
N ASN A 215 -7.51 1.47 -1.95
CA ASN A 215 -7.06 2.71 -1.34
C ASN A 215 -5.98 3.38 -2.23
N THR A 216 -6.43 4.31 -3.05
CA THR A 216 -5.58 5.05 -4.00
C THR A 216 -5.60 6.56 -3.70
N PRO A 217 -4.54 7.30 -4.05
CA PRO A 217 -3.29 6.85 -4.68
C PRO A 217 -2.41 6.00 -3.75
N PHE A 218 -1.48 5.24 -4.35
CA PHE A 218 -0.50 4.46 -3.59
C PHE A 218 0.53 5.39 -2.93
N PRO A 219 1.02 5.05 -1.72
CA PRO A 219 2.09 5.78 -1.06
C PRO A 219 3.41 5.63 -1.82
N VAL A 220 4.29 6.64 -1.70
CA VAL A 220 5.64 6.58 -2.27
C VAL A 220 6.58 5.98 -1.22
N ASN A 221 6.77 4.66 -1.28
CA ASN A 221 7.53 3.90 -0.28
C ASN A 221 8.99 4.38 -0.20
N GLY A 222 9.46 4.71 1.02
CA GLY A 222 10.83 5.19 1.25
C GLY A 222 11.02 6.69 0.97
N SER A 223 9.99 7.41 0.50
CA SER A 223 10.10 8.84 0.17
C SER A 223 10.41 9.75 1.36
N LEU A 224 10.18 9.27 2.59
CA LEU A 224 10.52 10.00 3.81
C LEU A 224 11.90 9.58 4.35
N GLY A 225 12.63 8.70 3.65
CA GLY A 225 13.89 8.12 4.10
C GLY A 225 13.74 7.04 5.17
N GLU A 226 12.53 6.49 5.33
CA GLU A 226 12.24 5.39 6.24
C GLU A 226 12.72 4.03 5.72
N GLU A 227 12.87 3.08 6.64
CA GLU A 227 13.02 1.67 6.30
C GLU A 227 11.73 1.12 5.67
N VAL A 228 11.87 0.30 4.63
CA VAL A 228 10.75 -0.37 3.96
C VAL A 228 10.96 -1.88 4.02
N VAL A 229 9.98 -2.61 4.58
CA VAL A 229 10.05 -4.07 4.65
C VAL A 229 9.92 -4.64 3.24
N ALA A 230 10.95 -5.35 2.78
CA ALA A 230 10.96 -6.00 1.48
C ALA A 230 9.86 -7.06 1.38
N ASN A 231 9.25 -7.19 0.19
CA ASN A 231 8.20 -8.17 -0.11
C ASN A 231 6.99 -8.13 0.84
N SER A 232 6.68 -6.97 1.42
CA SER A 232 5.62 -6.83 2.43
C SER A 232 4.23 -6.49 1.87
N GLN A 233 4.01 -6.70 0.57
CA GLN A 233 2.72 -6.44 -0.09
C GLN A 233 1.71 -7.58 0.05
N TYR A 234 2.07 -8.69 0.67
CA TYR A 234 1.24 -9.88 0.84
C TYR A 234 1.41 -10.54 2.21
#